data_AF-C1BAR3-F1
#
_entry.id   AF-C1BAR3-F1
#
_cell.length_a   1.000
_cell.length_b   1.000
_cell.length_c   1.000
_cell.angle_alpha   90.00
_cell.angle_beta   90.00
_cell.angle_gamma   90.00
#
_symmetry.space_group_name_H-M   'P 1'
#
loop_
_entity.id
_entity.type
_entity.pdbx_description
1 polymer ?
#
loop_
_entity_poly.entity_id
_entity_poly.type
_entity_poly.pdbx_seq_one_letter_code
_entity_poly.pdbx_strand_id
1 'polypeptide(L)'
;MNDAVREPGVHVNACEACGRLPHPRRGRLALAKLCAVFPVELLLHALVIHFHVSYLATVAVLTVTTTVSVIWVVEPSAMRLLGGWLHGPADGRHGHPATGQSLWRIRVRVGDRPGQLESLAHNLAALGANILTVHVHHLDGGSLDELIVGACRDTSPEALSNAVRAGGGHGVGIWPASALALIDGQTKALTLASRVVADSSELPLSIAELLGAQFVDVRTSDVPTTAASVEIPSGDDILVFVRPADEPFTPAEIARARRLGELAQKKRDMTVATERP
;
A
#
# COMPACT_ATOMS: atom_id res chain seq x y z
N MET A 1 17.39 20.91 -27.80
CA MET A 1 17.78 21.48 -26.50
C MET A 1 16.52 21.49 -25.65
N ASN A 2 16.17 20.40 -24.95
CA ASN A 2 16.66 20.02 -23.60
C ASN A 2 16.44 21.17 -22.60
N ASP A 3 15.71 21.06 -21.49
CA ASP A 3 15.55 19.97 -20.51
C ASP A 3 14.16 20.05 -19.82
N ALA A 4 13.42 18.95 -19.67
CA ALA A 4 13.30 18.13 -18.45
C ALA A 4 12.67 18.83 -17.23
N VAL A 5 11.33 18.79 -17.13
CA VAL A 5 10.62 18.72 -15.84
C VAL A 5 9.63 17.57 -15.95
N ARG A 6 10.17 16.36 -15.72
CA ARG A 6 9.37 15.15 -15.52
C ARG A 6 8.98 15.15 -14.05
N GLU A 7 7.70 15.38 -13.80
CA GLU A 7 7.12 15.44 -12.46
C GLU A 7 7.45 14.16 -11.65
N PRO A 8 7.73 14.27 -10.34
CA PRO A 8 7.89 13.09 -9.49
C PRO A 8 6.50 12.49 -9.25
N GLY A 9 6.07 11.58 -10.12
CA GLY A 9 4.90 10.75 -9.91
C GLY A 9 5.04 9.98 -8.60
N VAL A 10 4.14 10.24 -7.65
CA VAL A 10 4.16 9.53 -6.37
C VAL A 10 3.81 8.07 -6.57
N HIS A 11 4.78 7.27 -6.17
CA HIS A 11 4.75 5.83 -6.29
C HIS A 11 4.06 5.20 -5.07
N VAL A 12 2.77 4.87 -5.22
CA VAL A 12 1.90 4.27 -4.20
C VAL A 12 2.17 2.77 -3.98
N ASN A 13 3.44 2.35 -3.78
CA ASN A 13 3.76 0.94 -3.44
C ASN A 13 5.01 0.84 -2.53
N ALA A 14 4.93 1.35 -1.30
CA ALA A 14 5.99 1.18 -0.30
C ALA A 14 5.91 -0.22 0.37
N CYS A 15 7.06 -0.86 0.61
CA CYS A 15 7.17 -2.10 1.37
C CYS A 15 6.99 -1.84 2.88
N GLU A 16 6.15 -2.62 3.58
CA GLU A 16 5.84 -2.46 5.01
C GLU A 16 7.05 -2.57 5.95
N ALA A 17 8.18 -3.11 5.50
CA ALA A 17 9.39 -3.23 6.32
C ALA A 17 10.42 -2.10 6.13
N CYS A 18 10.36 -1.32 5.02
CA CYS A 18 11.44 -0.39 4.67
C CYS A 18 11.04 0.87 3.89
N GLY A 19 9.78 1.03 3.46
CA GLY A 19 9.29 2.30 2.91
C GLY A 19 9.75 2.69 1.48
N ARG A 20 10.43 1.83 0.71
CA ARG A 20 10.82 2.11 -0.70
C ARG A 20 10.31 1.06 -1.72
N LEU A 21 10.16 1.46 -2.99
CA LEU A 21 9.73 0.64 -4.14
C LEU A 21 10.89 -0.17 -4.78
N PRO A 22 10.66 -1.31 -5.49
CA PRO A 22 9.53 -2.24 -5.52
C PRO A 22 9.89 -3.62 -4.92
N HIS A 23 8.90 -4.47 -4.66
CA HIS A 23 9.08 -5.80 -4.04
C HIS A 23 10.10 -6.67 -4.82
N PRO A 24 11.08 -7.29 -4.14
CA PRO A 24 12.04 -8.17 -4.80
C PRO A 24 11.35 -9.39 -5.42
N ARG A 25 11.83 -9.83 -6.59
CA ARG A 25 11.43 -11.11 -7.20
C ARG A 25 11.66 -12.24 -6.18
N ARG A 26 10.73 -13.21 -6.05
CA ARG A 26 10.77 -14.32 -5.06
C ARG A 26 12.16 -14.98 -4.94
N GLY A 27 12.87 -15.16 -6.06
CA GLY A 27 14.23 -15.72 -6.06
C GLY A 27 15.31 -14.85 -5.38
N ARG A 28 15.22 -13.51 -5.49
CA ARG A 28 16.15 -12.59 -4.82
C ARG A 28 15.95 -12.58 -3.32
N LEU A 29 14.70 -12.68 -2.88
CA LEU A 29 14.35 -12.79 -1.45
C LEU A 29 14.86 -14.12 -0.86
N ALA A 30 14.69 -15.22 -1.59
CA ALA A 30 15.21 -16.53 -1.18
C ALA A 30 16.75 -16.51 -1.09
N LEU A 31 17.43 -15.93 -2.08
CA LEU A 31 18.90 -15.81 -2.08
C LEU A 31 19.40 -14.92 -0.93
N ALA A 32 18.72 -13.79 -0.67
CA ALA A 32 19.05 -12.90 0.44
C ALA A 32 18.91 -13.59 1.80
N LYS A 33 17.84 -14.37 2.01
CA LYS A 33 17.64 -15.18 3.21
C LYS A 33 18.73 -16.24 3.38
N LEU A 34 19.08 -16.93 2.31
CA LEU A 34 20.18 -17.90 2.29
C LEU A 34 21.53 -17.24 2.64
N CYS A 35 21.87 -16.10 2.01
CA CYS A 35 23.12 -15.39 2.28
C CYS A 35 23.23 -14.86 3.72
N ALA A 36 22.11 -14.55 4.38
CA ALA A 36 22.10 -14.10 5.77
C ALA A 36 22.32 -15.25 6.76
N VAL A 37 21.77 -16.44 6.48
CA VAL A 37 21.82 -17.61 7.39
C VAL A 37 23.12 -18.40 7.20
N PHE A 38 23.58 -18.56 5.95
CA PHE A 38 24.66 -19.47 5.60
C PHE A 38 26.01 -19.20 6.30
N PRO A 39 26.51 -17.95 6.44
CA PRO A 39 27.78 -17.69 7.11
C PRO A 39 27.76 -18.05 8.60
N VAL A 40 26.61 -17.83 9.27
CA VAL A 40 26.43 -18.11 10.69
C VAL A 40 26.44 -19.62 10.93
N GLU A 41 25.72 -20.38 10.10
CA GLU A 41 25.74 -21.84 10.20
C GLU A 41 27.12 -22.42 9.87
N LEU A 42 27.82 -21.89 8.87
CA LEU A 42 29.13 -22.40 8.48
C LEU A 42 30.19 -22.15 9.57
N LEU A 43 30.15 -20.99 10.23
CA LEU A 43 30.97 -20.68 11.40
C LEU A 43 30.66 -21.62 12.57
N LEU A 44 29.38 -21.87 12.82
CA LEU A 44 28.95 -22.77 13.89
C LEU A 44 29.43 -24.20 13.66
N HIS A 45 29.30 -24.72 12.44
CA HIS A 45 29.83 -26.04 12.07
C HIS A 45 31.35 -26.10 12.25
N ALA A 46 32.08 -25.08 11.80
CA ALA A 46 33.53 -25.01 11.98
C ALA A 46 33.94 -25.03 13.46
N LEU A 47 33.21 -24.29 14.31
CA LEU A 47 33.48 -24.20 15.75
C LEU A 47 33.17 -25.51 16.48
N VAL A 48 32.03 -26.15 16.15
CA VAL A 48 31.66 -27.45 16.69
C VAL A 48 32.68 -28.54 16.35
N ILE A 49 33.19 -28.55 15.12
CA ILE A 49 34.23 -29.51 14.68
C ILE A 49 35.55 -29.24 15.42
N HIS A 50 35.90 -27.97 15.64
CA HIS A 50 37.13 -27.59 16.31
C HIS A 50 37.15 -27.95 17.80
N PHE A 51 36.02 -27.85 18.50
CA PHE A 51 35.94 -28.04 19.95
C PHE A 51 35.64 -29.48 20.42
N HIS A 52 35.63 -30.47 19.52
CA HIS A 52 35.45 -31.91 19.83
C HIS A 52 34.42 -32.20 20.95
N VAL A 53 33.23 -31.61 20.83
CA VAL A 53 32.13 -31.77 21.78
C VAL A 53 31.46 -33.15 21.61
N SER A 54 30.79 -33.62 22.67
CA SER A 54 30.00 -34.86 22.59
C SER A 54 28.92 -34.76 21.50
N TYR A 55 28.62 -35.87 20.83
CA TYR A 55 27.68 -35.90 19.70
C TYR A 55 26.30 -35.31 20.04
N LEU A 56 25.78 -35.58 21.24
CA LEU A 56 24.50 -35.03 21.70
C LEU A 56 24.54 -33.51 21.89
N ALA A 57 25.65 -32.98 22.42
CA ALA A 57 25.83 -31.54 22.57
C ALA A 57 25.93 -30.86 21.20
N THR A 58 26.65 -31.47 20.26
CA THR A 58 26.74 -31.01 18.86
C THR A 58 25.36 -30.91 18.21
N VAL A 59 24.56 -31.97 18.30
CA VAL A 59 23.21 -31.99 17.71
C VAL A 59 22.30 -30.96 18.38
N ALA A 60 22.34 -30.85 19.71
CA ALA A 60 21.52 -29.88 20.44
C ALA A 60 21.89 -28.42 20.08
N VAL A 61 23.18 -28.08 20.06
CA VAL A 61 23.67 -26.73 19.72
C VAL A 61 23.27 -26.38 18.29
N LEU A 62 23.54 -27.25 17.31
CA LEU A 62 23.16 -27.02 15.92
C LEU A 62 21.65 -26.79 15.78
N THR A 63 20.82 -27.66 16.37
CA THR A 63 19.36 -27.57 16.22
C THR A 63 18.80 -26.30 16.85
N VAL A 64 19.25 -25.95 18.06
CA VAL A 64 18.80 -24.74 18.75
C VAL A 64 19.25 -23.49 18.00
N THR A 65 20.51 -23.41 17.59
CA THR A 65 21.04 -22.22 16.91
C THR A 65 20.42 -22.04 15.52
N THR A 66 20.22 -23.11 14.74
CA THR A 66 19.50 -23.03 13.46
C THR A 66 18.06 -22.56 13.66
N THR A 67 17.35 -23.09 14.65
CA THR A 67 15.97 -22.68 14.96
C THR A 67 15.90 -21.20 15.36
N VAL A 68 16.82 -20.75 16.22
CA VAL A 68 16.92 -19.34 16.63
C VAL A 68 17.27 -18.45 15.43
N SER A 69 18.24 -18.82 14.59
CA SER A 69 18.59 -18.05 13.39
C SER A 69 17.43 -17.94 12.40
N VAL A 70 16.66 -19.02 12.18
CA VAL A 70 15.50 -18.97 11.30
C VAL A 70 14.41 -18.03 11.85
N ILE A 71 14.11 -18.10 13.15
CA ILE A 71 13.06 -17.26 13.74
C ILE A 71 13.50 -15.80 13.85
N TRP A 72 14.73 -15.54 14.31
CA TRP A 72 15.19 -14.19 14.66
C TRP A 72 15.91 -13.44 13.54
N VAL A 73 16.48 -14.11 12.53
CA VAL A 73 17.26 -13.45 11.46
C VAL A 73 16.45 -13.31 10.17
N VAL A 74 15.59 -14.29 9.85
CA VAL A 74 14.86 -14.33 8.58
C VAL A 74 13.71 -13.31 8.52
N GLU A 75 13.12 -12.95 9.66
CA GLU A 75 12.00 -12.01 9.72
C GLU A 75 12.43 -10.53 9.88
N PRO A 76 13.26 -10.15 10.86
CA PRO A 76 13.56 -8.74 11.13
C PRO A 76 14.84 -8.22 10.46
N SER A 77 15.90 -9.02 10.37
CA SER A 77 17.26 -8.54 10.09
C SER A 77 17.65 -8.56 8.61
N ALA A 78 17.22 -9.59 7.86
CA ALA A 78 17.50 -9.70 6.42
C ALA A 78 16.84 -8.57 5.61
N MET A 79 15.66 -8.10 6.04
CA MET A 79 14.92 -7.02 5.39
C MET A 79 15.54 -5.65 5.61
N ARG A 80 16.15 -5.40 6.80
CA ARG A 80 16.80 -4.12 7.13
C ARG A 80 18.18 -3.94 6.48
N LEU A 81 18.99 -5.00 6.44
CA LEU A 81 20.38 -4.91 5.93
C LEU A 81 20.49 -4.98 4.40
N LEU A 82 19.60 -5.71 3.73
CA LEU A 82 19.67 -5.91 2.27
C LEU A 82 18.69 -5.01 1.49
N GLY A 83 18.01 -4.08 2.16
CA GLY A 83 17.02 -3.19 1.54
C GLY A 83 17.56 -2.42 0.34
N GLY A 84 18.79 -1.88 0.44
CA GLY A 84 19.43 -1.15 -0.66
C GLY A 84 19.77 -2.00 -1.88
N TRP A 85 20.01 -3.31 -1.70
CA TRP A 85 20.35 -4.23 -2.79
C TRP A 85 19.11 -4.87 -3.40
N LEU A 86 18.07 -5.14 -2.60
CA LEU A 86 16.81 -5.75 -3.03
C LEU A 86 16.00 -4.86 -3.99
N HIS A 87 16.16 -3.54 -3.90
CA HIS A 87 15.49 -2.56 -4.76
C HIS A 87 16.44 -2.10 -5.88
N GLY A 88 16.17 -2.53 -7.11
CA GLY A 88 16.84 -1.97 -8.29
C GLY A 88 16.42 -0.51 -8.51
N PRO A 89 17.11 0.23 -9.39
CA PRO A 89 16.75 1.62 -9.70
C PRO A 89 15.27 1.70 -10.09
N ALA A 90 14.59 2.74 -9.61
CA ALA A 90 13.15 2.95 -9.76
C ALA A 90 12.78 3.13 -11.24
N ASP A 91 12.59 2.01 -11.94
CA ASP A 91 12.00 2.03 -13.28
C ASP A 91 10.49 1.91 -13.10
N GLY A 92 9.79 3.02 -13.37
CA GLY A 92 8.37 3.27 -13.09
C GLY A 92 7.36 2.43 -13.88
N ARG A 93 7.63 1.14 -14.05
CA ARG A 93 6.70 0.18 -14.68
C ARG A 93 5.88 -0.52 -13.61
N HIS A 94 4.67 -0.01 -13.44
CA HIS A 94 3.64 -0.55 -12.56
C HIS A 94 3.49 -2.08 -12.69
N GLY A 95 3.40 -2.74 -11.54
CA GLY A 95 3.39 -4.19 -11.42
C GLY A 95 2.21 -4.81 -12.16
N HIS A 96 2.52 -5.63 -13.16
CA HIS A 96 1.52 -6.40 -13.88
C HIS A 96 1.07 -7.62 -13.08
N PRO A 97 -0.24 -7.87 -12.93
CA PRO A 97 -0.71 -9.19 -12.54
C PRO A 97 -0.27 -10.22 -13.60
N ALA A 98 -0.01 -11.45 -13.16
CA ALA A 98 0.52 -12.54 -14.00
C ALA A 98 -0.44 -12.99 -15.14
N THR A 99 -1.62 -12.37 -15.26
CA THR A 99 -2.74 -12.77 -16.12
C THR A 99 -2.85 -12.00 -17.44
N GLY A 100 -1.87 -11.19 -17.82
CA GLY A 100 -1.96 -10.47 -19.11
C GLY A 100 -2.93 -9.28 -19.10
N GLN A 101 -3.45 -8.90 -17.93
CA GLN A 101 -4.44 -7.82 -17.76
C GLN A 101 -3.82 -6.59 -17.10
N SER A 102 -4.40 -5.43 -17.37
CA SER A 102 -4.16 -4.16 -16.68
C SER A 102 -5.31 -3.90 -15.70
N LEU A 103 -5.00 -3.35 -14.52
CA LEU A 103 -6.01 -2.98 -13.53
C LEU A 103 -6.23 -1.47 -13.60
N TRP A 104 -7.50 -1.05 -13.53
CA TRP A 104 -7.89 0.34 -13.58
C TRP A 104 -8.86 0.66 -12.45
N ARG A 105 -8.65 1.82 -11.83
CA ARG A 105 -9.61 2.45 -10.92
C ARG A 105 -10.42 3.46 -11.71
N ILE A 106 -11.74 3.29 -11.71
CA ILE A 106 -12.70 4.19 -12.35
C ILE A 106 -13.52 4.84 -11.26
N ARG A 107 -13.54 6.17 -11.22
CA ARG A 107 -14.47 6.94 -10.39
C ARG A 107 -15.47 7.61 -11.30
N VAL A 108 -16.75 7.36 -11.07
CA VAL A 108 -17.83 7.84 -11.93
C VAL A 108 -19.02 8.24 -11.07
N ARG A 109 -19.69 9.32 -11.46
CA ARG A 109 -21.00 9.63 -10.91
C ARG A 109 -22.08 8.97 -11.74
N VAL A 110 -22.99 8.29 -11.06
CA VAL A 110 -24.11 7.58 -11.64
C VAL A 110 -25.39 8.16 -11.05
N GLY A 111 -26.36 8.47 -11.93
CA GLY A 111 -27.66 8.96 -11.48
C GLY A 111 -28.43 7.86 -10.74
N ASP A 112 -29.18 8.25 -9.69
CA ASP A 112 -30.00 7.33 -8.90
C ASP A 112 -31.27 6.93 -9.67
N ARG A 113 -31.10 6.05 -10.66
CA ARG A 113 -32.19 5.46 -11.47
C ARG A 113 -31.96 3.97 -11.67
N PRO A 114 -33.02 3.15 -11.59
CA PRO A 114 -32.93 1.72 -11.91
C PRO A 114 -32.29 1.48 -13.27
N GLY A 115 -31.42 0.47 -13.37
CA GLY A 115 -30.77 0.06 -14.63
C GLY A 115 -29.49 0.81 -15.02
N GLN A 116 -29.12 1.89 -14.33
CA GLN A 116 -27.90 2.63 -14.67
C GLN A 116 -26.62 1.83 -14.44
N LEU A 117 -26.53 1.11 -13.32
CA LEU A 117 -25.39 0.23 -13.05
C LEU A 117 -25.34 -0.95 -14.01
N GLU A 118 -26.49 -1.45 -14.45
CA GLU A 118 -26.59 -2.51 -15.47
C GLU A 118 -26.06 -2.01 -16.82
N SER A 119 -26.49 -0.82 -17.25
CA SER A 119 -25.98 -0.17 -18.46
C SER A 119 -24.47 0.06 -18.40
N LEU A 120 -23.96 0.53 -17.26
CA LEU A 120 -22.53 0.71 -17.03
C LEU A 120 -21.76 -0.61 -17.13
N ALA A 121 -22.23 -1.65 -16.43
CA ALA A 121 -21.61 -2.96 -16.44
C ALA A 121 -21.63 -3.59 -17.84
N HIS A 122 -22.73 -3.44 -18.58
CA HIS A 122 -22.87 -3.92 -19.95
C HIS A 122 -21.84 -3.28 -20.90
N ASN A 123 -21.67 -1.96 -20.84
CA ASN A 123 -20.71 -1.26 -21.70
C ASN A 123 -19.26 -1.62 -21.37
N LEU A 124 -18.92 -1.78 -20.09
CA LEU A 124 -17.60 -2.25 -19.68
C LEU A 124 -17.34 -3.69 -20.15
N ALA A 125 -18.33 -4.57 -20.01
CA ALA A 125 -18.24 -5.95 -20.48
C ALA A 125 -18.08 -6.04 -22.01
N ALA A 126 -18.74 -5.18 -22.78
CA ALA A 126 -18.58 -5.10 -24.23
C ALA A 126 -17.14 -4.71 -24.66
N LEU A 127 -16.42 -3.98 -23.81
CA LEU A 127 -14.99 -3.66 -23.99
C LEU A 127 -14.06 -4.79 -23.49
N GLY A 128 -14.60 -5.87 -22.94
CA GLY A 128 -13.83 -6.94 -22.30
C GLY A 128 -13.22 -6.53 -20.97
N ALA A 129 -13.74 -5.46 -20.33
CA ALA A 129 -13.34 -5.05 -18.99
C ALA A 129 -14.20 -5.78 -17.95
N ASN A 130 -13.55 -6.52 -17.06
CA ASN A 130 -14.19 -7.24 -15.97
C ASN A 130 -14.21 -6.38 -14.69
N ILE A 131 -15.38 -6.21 -14.08
CA ILE A 131 -15.51 -5.50 -12.81
C ILE A 131 -15.12 -6.44 -11.68
N LEU A 132 -14.11 -6.07 -10.91
CA LEU A 132 -13.55 -6.87 -9.82
C LEU A 132 -14.07 -6.41 -8.45
N THR A 133 -14.23 -5.09 -8.28
CA THR A 133 -14.73 -4.49 -7.04
C THR A 133 -15.61 -3.29 -7.39
N VAL A 134 -16.66 -3.07 -6.60
CA VAL A 134 -17.52 -1.89 -6.65
C VAL A 134 -17.67 -1.30 -5.25
N HIS A 135 -17.41 -0.01 -5.12
CA HIS A 135 -17.68 0.77 -3.93
C HIS A 135 -18.60 1.92 -4.28
N VAL A 136 -19.74 2.01 -3.59
CA VAL A 136 -20.77 3.02 -3.85
C VAL A 136 -20.75 4.05 -2.72
N HIS A 137 -20.52 5.31 -3.07
CA HIS A 137 -20.65 6.44 -2.15
C HIS A 137 -21.90 7.23 -2.48
N HIS A 138 -22.89 7.21 -1.59
CA HIS A 138 -24.13 7.97 -1.78
C HIS A 138 -23.86 9.48 -1.56
N LEU A 139 -24.32 10.30 -2.50
CA LEU A 139 -24.25 11.76 -2.47
C LEU A 139 -25.66 12.34 -2.71
N ASP A 140 -25.85 13.61 -2.39
CA ASP A 140 -27.11 14.28 -2.70
C ASP A 140 -27.31 14.33 -4.23
N GLY A 141 -28.32 13.61 -4.74
CA GLY A 141 -28.66 13.56 -6.17
C GLY A 141 -28.02 12.45 -7.00
N GLY A 142 -27.33 11.48 -6.39
CA GLY A 142 -26.78 10.31 -7.09
C GLY A 142 -25.75 9.53 -6.28
N SER A 143 -25.00 8.65 -6.94
CA SER A 143 -23.86 7.97 -6.33
C SER A 143 -22.56 8.35 -7.02
N LEU A 144 -21.48 8.35 -6.24
CA LEU A 144 -20.11 8.33 -6.72
C LEU A 144 -19.61 6.89 -6.57
N ASP A 145 -19.55 6.19 -7.68
CA ASP A 145 -19.11 4.81 -7.73
C ASP A 145 -17.61 4.76 -8.02
N GLU A 146 -16.90 3.95 -7.25
CA GLU A 146 -15.50 3.61 -7.46
C GLU A 146 -15.43 2.13 -7.84
N LEU A 147 -14.99 1.86 -9.06
CA LEU A 147 -14.88 0.53 -9.63
C LEU A 147 -13.41 0.17 -9.85
N ILE A 148 -13.03 -1.05 -9.47
CA ILE A 148 -11.78 -1.65 -9.93
C ILE A 148 -12.09 -2.60 -11.06
N VAL A 149 -11.53 -2.36 -12.24
CA VAL A 149 -11.74 -3.17 -13.44
C VAL A 149 -10.44 -3.78 -13.93
N GLY A 150 -10.49 -5.05 -14.33
CA GLY A 150 -9.44 -5.73 -15.07
C GLY A 150 -9.74 -5.67 -16.56
N ALA A 151 -8.83 -5.12 -17.36
CA ALA A 151 -8.99 -5.01 -18.81
C ALA A 151 -7.76 -5.60 -19.53
N CYS A 152 -7.86 -5.75 -20.85
CA CYS A 152 -6.70 -6.15 -21.66
C CYS A 152 -5.55 -5.14 -21.48
N ARG A 153 -4.30 -5.59 -21.66
CA ARG A 153 -3.11 -4.71 -21.55
C ARG A 153 -3.15 -3.51 -22.49
N ASP A 154 -3.73 -3.68 -23.67
CA ASP A 154 -3.78 -2.66 -24.70
C ASP A 154 -5.02 -1.76 -24.58
N THR A 155 -5.87 -1.99 -23.56
CA THR A 155 -7.05 -1.16 -23.31
C THR A 155 -6.60 0.22 -22.84
N SER A 156 -6.98 1.25 -23.60
CA SER A 156 -6.63 2.63 -23.27
C SER A 156 -7.58 3.25 -22.23
N PRO A 157 -7.12 4.23 -21.43
CA PRO A 157 -7.98 4.99 -20.53
C PRO A 157 -9.16 5.66 -21.26
N GLU A 158 -8.96 6.12 -22.49
CA GLU A 158 -9.99 6.77 -23.30
C GLU A 158 -11.09 5.77 -23.70
N ALA A 159 -10.72 4.54 -24.05
CA ALA A 159 -11.68 3.49 -24.36
C ALA A 159 -12.57 3.17 -23.15
N LEU A 160 -11.98 3.07 -21.96
CA LEU A 160 -12.73 2.90 -20.70
C LEU A 160 -13.62 4.12 -20.41
N SER A 161 -13.11 5.33 -20.60
CA SER A 161 -13.89 6.57 -20.39
C SER A 161 -15.11 6.63 -21.32
N ASN A 162 -14.94 6.26 -22.58
CA ASN A 162 -16.01 6.21 -23.56
C ASN A 162 -17.06 5.15 -23.20
N ALA A 163 -16.64 3.95 -22.78
CA ALA A 163 -17.55 2.90 -22.34
C ALA A 163 -18.36 3.33 -21.11
N VAL A 164 -17.72 3.97 -20.13
CA VAL A 164 -18.39 4.47 -18.92
C VAL A 164 -19.40 5.56 -19.26
N ARG A 165 -19.05 6.50 -20.15
CA ARG A 165 -19.96 7.56 -20.61
C ARG A 165 -21.13 7.01 -21.42
N ALA A 166 -20.90 6.02 -22.28
CA ALA A 166 -21.96 5.34 -23.03
C ALA A 166 -22.94 4.61 -22.09
N GLY A 167 -22.45 4.12 -20.95
CA GLY A 167 -23.25 3.55 -19.86
C GLY A 167 -24.04 4.56 -19.03
N GLY A 168 -23.96 5.86 -19.33
CA GLY A 168 -24.67 6.92 -18.60
C GLY A 168 -23.88 7.54 -17.43
N GLY A 169 -22.61 7.16 -17.27
CA GLY A 169 -21.72 7.74 -16.26
C GLY A 169 -21.24 9.15 -16.62
N HIS A 170 -21.13 10.02 -15.61
CA HIS A 170 -20.61 11.38 -15.76
C HIS A 170 -19.54 11.72 -14.73
N GLY A 171 -18.73 12.76 -14.99
CA GLY A 171 -17.60 13.11 -14.12
C GLY A 171 -16.59 11.97 -13.96
N VAL A 172 -16.30 11.29 -15.07
CA VAL A 172 -15.47 10.08 -15.12
C VAL A 172 -14.00 10.43 -14.94
N GLY A 173 -13.37 9.83 -13.93
CA GLY A 173 -11.93 9.80 -13.76
C GLY A 173 -11.41 8.37 -13.82
N ILE A 174 -10.24 8.19 -14.46
CA ILE A 174 -9.65 6.87 -14.71
C ILE A 174 -8.17 6.93 -14.36
N TRP A 175 -7.75 6.02 -13.50
CA TRP A 175 -6.37 5.90 -13.05
C TRP A 175 -5.92 4.44 -13.09
N PRO A 176 -4.64 4.17 -13.31
CA PRO A 176 -4.11 2.82 -13.18
C PRO A 176 -4.26 2.33 -11.73
N ALA A 177 -4.54 1.04 -11.55
CA ALA A 177 -4.64 0.38 -10.26
C ALA A 177 -3.62 -0.76 -10.14
N SER A 178 -3.33 -1.18 -8.92
CA SER A 178 -2.51 -2.36 -8.62
C SER A 178 -3.35 -3.45 -7.97
N ALA A 179 -2.81 -4.66 -7.81
CA ALA A 179 -3.50 -5.76 -7.15
C ALA A 179 -3.90 -5.44 -5.69
N LEU A 180 -3.21 -4.49 -5.05
CA LEU A 180 -3.57 -4.00 -3.71
C LEU A 180 -4.93 -3.31 -3.68
N ALA A 181 -5.39 -2.74 -4.80
CA ALA A 181 -6.71 -2.13 -4.90
C ALA A 181 -7.86 -3.16 -4.81
N LEU A 182 -7.55 -4.46 -4.91
CA LEU A 182 -8.54 -5.54 -4.75
C LEU A 182 -8.75 -5.92 -3.28
N ILE A 183 -7.89 -5.46 -2.38
CA ILE A 183 -8.13 -5.62 -0.95
C ILE A 183 -9.30 -4.71 -0.60
N ASP A 184 -10.35 -5.29 -0.01
CA ASP A 184 -11.49 -4.50 0.41
C ASP A 184 -11.08 -3.46 1.47
N GLY A 185 -11.79 -2.33 1.46
CA GLY A 185 -11.45 -1.21 2.36
C GLY A 185 -11.52 -1.56 3.85
N GLN A 186 -12.32 -2.55 4.25
CA GLN A 186 -12.46 -2.94 5.66
C GLN A 186 -11.23 -3.73 6.12
N THR A 187 -10.82 -4.72 5.35
CA THR A 187 -9.57 -5.47 5.58
C THR A 187 -8.38 -4.53 5.59
N LYS A 188 -8.27 -3.62 4.61
CA LYS A 188 -7.21 -2.62 4.58
C LYS A 188 -7.20 -1.74 5.83
N ALA A 189 -8.37 -1.22 6.24
CA ALA A 189 -8.47 -0.37 7.42
C ALA A 189 -8.08 -1.10 8.72
N LEU A 190 -8.47 -2.38 8.87
CA LEU A 190 -8.09 -3.18 10.04
C LEU A 190 -6.58 -3.48 10.05
N THR A 191 -5.97 -3.79 8.91
CA THR A 191 -4.52 -3.98 8.81
C THR A 191 -3.76 -2.70 9.22
N LEU A 192 -4.19 -1.55 8.72
CA LEU A 192 -3.58 -0.26 9.08
C LEU A 192 -3.80 0.08 10.56
N ALA A 193 -4.97 -0.21 11.11
CA ALA A 193 -5.24 -0.04 12.53
C ALA A 193 -4.32 -0.91 13.40
N SER A 194 -4.11 -2.18 13.03
CA SER A 194 -3.18 -3.08 13.72
C SER A 194 -1.74 -2.56 13.69
N ARG A 195 -1.29 -2.03 12.54
CA ARG A 195 0.04 -1.41 12.40
C ARG A 195 0.22 -0.19 13.32
N VAL A 196 -0.76 0.71 13.31
CA VAL A 196 -0.75 1.91 14.18
C VAL A 196 -0.80 1.58 15.67
N VAL A 197 -1.50 0.51 16.07
CA VAL A 197 -1.53 0.05 17.46
C VAL A 197 -0.18 -0.57 17.87
N ALA A 198 0.49 -1.27 16.96
CA ALA A 198 1.82 -1.83 17.19
C ALA A 198 2.89 -0.73 17.28
N ASP A 199 2.83 0.26 16.39
CA ASP A 199 3.72 1.43 16.38
C ASP A 199 2.94 2.70 15.99
N SER A 200 2.74 3.59 16.98
CA SER A 200 1.99 4.84 16.76
C SER A 200 2.72 5.85 15.87
N SER A 201 4.03 5.68 15.63
CA SER A 201 4.79 6.53 14.72
C SER A 201 4.43 6.30 13.25
N GLU A 202 3.83 5.15 12.91
CA GLU A 202 3.36 4.84 11.56
C GLU A 202 2.07 5.58 11.16
N LEU A 203 1.46 6.35 12.08
CA LEU A 203 0.18 7.02 11.83
C LEU A 203 0.15 7.88 10.56
N PRO A 204 1.13 8.76 10.27
CA PRO A 204 1.09 9.60 9.07
C PRO A 204 1.10 8.75 7.79
N LEU A 205 1.98 7.74 7.72
CA LEU A 205 2.08 6.85 6.57
C LEU A 205 0.82 5.99 6.42
N SER A 206 0.24 5.54 7.53
CA SER A 206 -0.98 4.73 7.52
C SER A 206 -2.20 5.52 7.04
N ILE A 207 -2.33 6.80 7.41
CA ILE A 207 -3.39 7.68 6.89
C ILE A 207 -3.15 8.00 5.41
N ALA A 208 -1.91 8.28 5.00
CA ALA A 208 -1.57 8.48 3.59
C ALA A 208 -1.98 7.26 2.74
N GLU A 209 -1.69 6.06 3.23
CA GLU A 209 -2.08 4.82 2.57
C GLU A 209 -3.60 4.61 2.56
N LEU A 210 -4.28 4.86 3.68
CA LEU A 210 -5.74 4.77 3.80
C LEU A 210 -6.46 5.69 2.82
N LEU A 211 -5.92 6.89 2.60
CA LEU A 211 -6.49 7.93 1.75
C LEU A 211 -6.03 7.86 0.28
N GLY A 212 -4.99 7.07 -0.02
CA GLY A 212 -4.31 7.13 -1.32
C GLY A 212 -3.72 8.52 -1.60
N ALA A 213 -3.26 9.20 -0.54
CA ALA A 213 -2.80 10.59 -0.59
C ALA A 213 -1.32 10.70 -0.20
N GLN A 214 -0.73 11.85 -0.45
CA GLN A 214 0.64 12.18 -0.05
C GLN A 214 0.61 12.86 1.31
N PHE A 215 1.43 12.39 2.25
CA PHE A 215 1.66 13.11 3.50
C PHE A 215 2.64 14.27 3.27
N VAL A 216 2.28 15.46 3.77
CA VAL A 216 3.12 16.66 3.72
C VAL A 216 3.52 17.03 5.14
N ASP A 217 4.82 17.02 5.43
CA ASP A 217 5.33 17.59 6.68
C ASP A 217 5.41 19.12 6.53
N VAL A 218 4.39 19.80 7.05
CA VAL A 218 4.20 21.25 7.00
C VAL A 218 5.39 22.03 7.60
N ARG A 219 6.21 21.38 8.45
CA ARG A 219 7.41 22.02 9.02
C ARG A 219 8.55 22.14 8.00
N THR A 220 8.48 21.36 6.92
CA THR A 220 9.57 21.20 5.95
C THR A 220 9.17 21.49 4.51
N SER A 221 7.87 21.59 4.23
CA SER A 221 7.34 21.72 2.88
C SER A 221 6.05 22.52 2.86
N ASP A 222 5.89 23.33 1.82
CA ASP A 222 4.69 24.12 1.62
C ASP A 222 3.60 23.26 0.97
N VAL A 223 2.33 23.50 1.33
CA VAL A 223 1.20 22.73 0.80
C VAL A 223 0.84 23.28 -0.59
N PRO A 224 0.82 22.44 -1.65
CA PRO A 224 0.47 22.92 -2.98
C PRO A 224 -0.96 23.47 -3.03
N THR A 225 -1.13 24.76 -3.33
CA THR A 225 -2.44 25.43 -3.41
C THR A 225 -3.39 24.80 -4.44
N THR A 226 -2.84 24.11 -5.44
CA THR A 226 -3.58 23.47 -6.53
C THR A 226 -3.89 21.99 -6.29
N ALA A 227 -3.66 21.47 -5.08
CA ALA A 227 -4.00 20.09 -4.71
C ALA A 227 -5.24 20.04 -3.82
N ALA A 228 -6.00 18.96 -3.88
CA ALA A 228 -7.00 18.67 -2.87
C ALA A 228 -6.27 18.30 -1.57
N SER A 229 -6.52 19.03 -0.49
CA SER A 229 -5.88 18.80 0.81
C SER A 229 -6.90 18.43 1.90
N VAL A 230 -6.44 17.67 2.89
CA VAL A 230 -7.18 17.40 4.12
C VAL A 230 -6.25 17.45 5.31
N GLU A 231 -6.72 18.08 6.38
CA GLU A 231 -6.05 18.15 7.66
C GLU A 231 -6.68 17.16 8.64
N ILE A 232 -5.84 16.31 9.23
CA ILE A 232 -6.25 15.31 10.21
C ILE A 232 -5.56 15.64 11.54
N PRO A 233 -6.33 15.94 12.60
CA PRO A 233 -5.75 16.19 13.92
C PRO A 233 -5.15 14.90 14.51
N SER A 234 -4.01 15.03 15.18
CA SER A 234 -3.30 13.94 15.84
C SER A 234 -2.69 14.43 17.17
N GLY A 235 -3.50 14.44 18.23
CA GLY A 235 -3.09 15.05 19.50
C GLY A 235 -2.91 16.55 19.33
N ASP A 236 -1.72 17.06 19.66
CA ASP A 236 -1.36 18.47 19.49
C ASP A 236 -0.83 18.81 18.08
N ASP A 237 -0.57 17.79 17.25
CA ASP A 237 -0.06 17.96 15.88
C ASP A 237 -1.19 17.88 14.84
N ILE A 238 -0.98 18.53 13.69
CA ILE A 238 -1.86 18.46 12.51
C ILE A 238 -1.11 17.73 11.38
N LEU A 239 -1.71 16.68 10.86
CA LEU A 239 -1.20 15.93 9.72
C LEU A 239 -1.92 16.38 8.44
N VAL A 240 -1.15 16.79 7.43
CA VAL A 240 -1.71 17.28 6.15
C VAL A 240 -1.51 16.26 5.05
N PHE A 241 -2.57 15.98 4.30
CA PHE A 241 -2.57 15.04 3.19
C PHE A 241 -3.04 15.70 1.92
N VAL A 242 -2.33 15.47 0.82
CA VAL A 242 -2.63 16.08 -0.49
C VAL A 242 -2.79 15.03 -1.58
N ARG A 243 -3.70 15.28 -2.52
CA ARG A 243 -3.88 14.51 -3.75
C ARG A 243 -4.24 15.44 -4.92
N PRO A 244 -4.18 14.97 -6.19
CA PRO A 244 -4.55 15.79 -7.34
C PRO A 244 -5.92 16.46 -7.17
N ALA A 245 -6.08 17.71 -7.63
CA ALA A 245 -7.30 18.50 -7.41
C ALA A 245 -8.56 17.92 -8.07
N ASP A 246 -8.40 17.10 -9.12
CA ASP A 246 -9.49 16.38 -9.78
C ASP A 246 -10.01 15.18 -8.97
N GLU A 247 -9.35 14.84 -7.85
CA GLU A 247 -9.76 13.80 -6.92
C GLU A 247 -10.06 14.42 -5.54
N PRO A 248 -11.25 15.00 -5.26
CA PRO A 248 -11.54 15.65 -3.97
C PRO A 248 -11.89 14.64 -2.87
N PHE A 249 -11.42 14.83 -1.62
CA PHE A 249 -11.70 13.95 -0.47
C PHE A 249 -13.20 13.85 -0.16
N THR A 250 -13.68 12.62 -0.01
CA THR A 250 -15.07 12.33 0.40
C THR A 250 -15.21 12.44 1.92
N PRO A 251 -16.40 12.79 2.44
CA PRO A 251 -16.64 12.83 3.88
C PRO A 251 -16.32 11.50 4.60
N ALA A 252 -16.58 10.37 3.94
CA ALA A 252 -16.29 9.04 4.48
C ALA A 252 -14.79 8.75 4.60
N GLU A 253 -13.98 9.20 3.62
CA GLU A 253 -12.51 9.10 3.68
C GLU A 253 -11.96 9.90 4.87
N ILE A 254 -12.40 11.16 5.02
CA ILE A 254 -11.98 12.04 6.14
C ILE A 254 -12.38 11.43 7.48
N ALA A 255 -13.61 10.90 7.60
CA ALA A 255 -14.08 10.26 8.82
C ALA A 255 -13.22 9.04 9.21
N ARG A 256 -12.87 8.17 8.25
CA ARG A 256 -11.99 7.02 8.51
C ARG A 256 -10.60 7.45 8.96
N ALA A 257 -10.00 8.46 8.31
CA ALA A 257 -8.70 8.99 8.70
C ALA A 257 -8.70 9.55 10.13
N ARG A 258 -9.75 10.30 10.52
CA ARG A 258 -9.93 10.79 11.89
C ARG A 258 -10.03 9.65 12.90
N ARG A 259 -10.78 8.58 12.61
CA ARG A 259 -10.88 7.41 13.50
C ARG A 259 -9.55 6.69 13.70
N LEU A 260 -8.71 6.64 12.67
CA LEU A 260 -7.36 6.08 12.80
C LEU A 260 -6.45 6.97 13.68
N GLY A 261 -6.58 8.30 13.56
CA GLY A 261 -5.91 9.26 14.45
C GLY A 261 -6.34 9.11 15.92
N GLU A 262 -7.65 8.99 16.18
CA GLU A 262 -8.20 8.74 17.52
C GLU A 262 -7.66 7.43 18.13
N LEU A 263 -7.56 6.37 17.32
CA LEU A 263 -6.99 5.09 17.77
C LEU A 263 -5.53 5.22 18.20
N ALA A 264 -4.71 5.94 17.42
CA ALA A 264 -3.31 6.19 17.75
C ALA A 264 -3.17 7.01 19.04
N GLN A 265 -4.01 8.03 19.24
CA GLN A 265 -4.04 8.82 20.46
C GLN A 265 -4.31 7.93 21.67
N LYS A 266 -5.36 7.10 21.59
CA LYS A 266 -5.70 6.17 22.67
C LYS A 266 -4.55 5.22 23.02
N LYS A 267 -3.80 4.74 22.01
CA LYS A 267 -2.61 3.92 22.24
C LYS A 267 -1.50 4.70 22.97
N ARG A 268 -1.24 5.94 22.58
CA ARG A 268 -0.25 6.82 23.23
C ARG A 268 -0.62 7.08 24.69
N ASP A 269 -1.89 7.41 24.96
CA ASP A 269 -2.38 7.66 26.32
C ASP A 269 -2.22 6.42 27.22
N MET A 270 -2.47 5.22 26.68
CA MET A 270 -2.25 3.95 27.39
C MET A 270 -0.77 3.71 27.72
N THR A 271 0.14 4.03 26.80
CA THR A 271 1.58 3.90 27.05
C THR A 271 2.01 4.83 28.18
N VAL A 272 1.60 6.11 28.14
CA VAL A 272 1.92 7.11 29.16
C VAL A 272 1.35 6.73 30.54
N ALA A 273 0.14 6.17 30.58
CA ALA A 273 -0.48 5.71 31.83
C ALA A 273 0.26 4.51 32.44
N THR A 274 0.84 3.63 31.62
CA THR A 274 1.61 2.45 32.08
C THR A 274 2.99 2.84 32.62
N GLU A 275 3.55 3.96 32.16
CA GLU A 275 4.86 4.48 32.57
C GLU A 275 4.80 5.39 33.81
N ARG A 276 3.61 5.71 34.32
CA ARG A 276 3.45 6.45 35.59
C ARG A 276 3.49 5.47 36.77
N PRO A 277 4.48 5.60 37.69
CA PRO A 277 4.61 4.73 38.87
C PRO A 277 3.49 4.91 39.90
#